data_AF-A0A914L901-F1
#
_entry.id   AF-A0A914L901-F1
#
_cell.length_a   1.000
_cell.length_b   1.000
_cell.length_c   1.000
_cell.angle_alpha   90.00
_cell.angle_beta   90.00
_cell.angle_gamma   90.00
#
_symmetry.space_group_name_H-M   'P 1'
#
loop_
_entity.id
_entity.type
_entity.pdbx_description
1 polymer ?
#
loop_
_entity_poly.entity_id
_entity_poly.type
_entity_poly.pdbx_seq_one_letter_code
_entity_poly.pdbx_strand_id
1 'polypeptide(L)'
;MTFLKLLTQKSFNKIFNPYSPTIFQKAQIGGCACPPSEEDVDYAFEMSSSTLRFGKGVTKEIGYDVLTFGAKNPLIVTDKNVAKTVAFENVANSLTKLGIAFEVFDEIKCEPSQQSMQSAINFARKKPFDCFLAVGGGSVIDTAKAAALYANNPNAELFDFVQKPFGLGLIPDKTMLPLIAVPTTAGTGSETTGVSIIDIPEKQCKTGIRLRCIKPNLAIIDPLNVMSMPRNVAIYSGFDVLCHALESYTAKPYNKRSPLPSSPNVRPVYQGSNPVSDVWVREALQIVKKYFRRSIFNPEDEEARTYMMMASSFAGMGFGNAGVHLCHGLSYPISSQGKSYFDKHYSKEHPLIPHGLSVVCTAPADFLFTTCADPKRHLEASQLLGSDLPNTASPDTIANVLADQLRSFMSDFGCPNGLKQMGFDRSNVDKLAEAALNSFRSNPISPREIDFDSVSDIYEKSLNVY
;
A
#
# COMPACT_ATOMS: atom_id res chain seq x y z
N MET A 1 -70.08 -41.03 -4.83
CA MET A 1 -69.81 -40.42 -3.52
C MET A 1 -69.20 -39.05 -3.80
N THR A 2 -69.96 -38.01 -4.14
CA THR A 2 -70.93 -37.29 -3.26
C THR A 2 -70.20 -36.76 -2.03
N PHE A 3 -70.06 -35.48 -1.70
CA PHE A 3 -70.47 -34.16 -2.24
C PHE A 3 -69.63 -33.16 -1.37
N LEU A 4 -68.88 -32.22 -1.93
CA LEU A 4 -69.23 -30.79 -2.06
C LEU A 4 -69.71 -30.09 -0.77
N LYS A 5 -69.11 -28.91 -0.49
CA LYS A 5 -69.73 -27.60 -0.11
C LYS A 5 -68.85 -26.82 0.90
N LEU A 6 -68.62 -25.50 0.84
CA LEU A 6 -69.04 -24.36 0.00
C LEU A 6 -68.10 -23.15 0.32
N LEU A 7 -67.73 -22.40 -0.74
CA LEU A 7 -67.84 -20.94 -0.94
C LEU A 7 -67.20 -19.94 0.07
N THR A 8 -66.69 -18.74 -0.29
CA THR A 8 -66.62 -17.96 -1.54
C THR A 8 -65.73 -16.72 -1.37
N GLN A 9 -65.07 -16.32 -2.46
CA GLN A 9 -64.83 -14.95 -2.97
C GLN A 9 -64.62 -13.76 -2.00
N LYS A 10 -63.48 -13.04 -2.14
CA LYS A 10 -63.40 -11.71 -2.81
C LYS A 10 -62.01 -11.07 -2.67
N SER A 11 -61.33 -10.95 -3.81
CA SER A 11 -60.70 -9.75 -4.40
C SER A 11 -60.08 -8.62 -3.55
N PHE A 12 -58.80 -8.35 -3.88
CA PHE A 12 -58.16 -7.05 -4.19
C PHE A 12 -57.78 -6.01 -3.12
N ASN A 13 -56.50 -5.59 -3.25
CA ASN A 13 -55.87 -4.31 -2.89
C ASN A 13 -55.70 -3.93 -1.42
N LYS A 14 -54.44 -3.79 -0.98
CA LYS A 14 -53.78 -2.52 -0.58
C LYS A 14 -52.39 -2.79 0.03
N ILE A 15 -51.33 -2.30 -0.61
CA ILE A 15 -50.55 -1.09 -0.25
C ILE A 15 -49.55 -1.31 0.91
N PHE A 16 -48.28 -1.06 0.56
CA PHE A 16 -47.13 -0.81 1.43
C PHE A 16 -47.45 0.02 2.69
N ASN A 17 -46.98 -0.43 3.86
CA ASN A 17 -46.56 0.45 4.95
C ASN A 17 -45.50 -0.24 5.83
N PRO A 18 -44.26 0.27 5.92
CA PRO A 18 -43.18 -0.34 6.67
C PRO A 18 -42.97 0.37 8.01
N TYR A 19 -43.82 0.17 9.01
CA TYR A 19 -43.48 0.54 10.40
C TYR A 19 -44.29 -0.29 11.39
N SER A 20 -43.64 -1.22 12.08
CA SER A 20 -43.93 -1.51 13.49
C SER A 20 -42.73 -2.22 14.14
N PRO A 21 -42.44 -1.92 15.42
CA PRO A 21 -41.12 -2.12 16.02
C PRO A 21 -41.10 -3.38 16.89
N THR A 22 -40.07 -4.21 16.73
CA THR A 22 -39.80 -5.29 17.68
C THR A 22 -38.31 -5.40 18.02
N ILE A 23 -38.06 -5.16 19.31
CA ILE A 23 -36.97 -5.69 20.14
C ILE A 23 -35.61 -4.99 19.96
N PHE A 24 -35.49 -3.85 20.63
CA PHE A 24 -34.21 -3.30 21.09
C PHE A 24 -33.56 -4.26 22.09
N GLN A 25 -32.52 -4.96 21.66
CA GLN A 25 -31.55 -5.57 22.58
C GLN A 25 -30.60 -4.46 23.01
N LYS A 26 -30.70 -4.04 24.27
CA LYS A 26 -29.82 -3.04 24.90
C LYS A 26 -28.37 -3.53 24.81
N ALA A 27 -27.57 -2.91 23.94
CA ALA A 27 -26.11 -2.98 24.05
C ALA A 27 -25.70 -2.17 25.30
N GLN A 28 -25.14 -2.85 26.30
CA GLN A 28 -24.53 -2.21 27.45
C GLN A 28 -23.29 -1.44 26.99
N ILE A 29 -23.33 -0.13 27.19
CA ILE A 29 -22.17 0.75 27.19
C ILE A 29 -21.57 0.67 28.61
N GLY A 30 -20.26 0.42 28.68
CA GLY A 30 -19.48 0.52 29.93
C GLY A 30 -18.90 -0.80 30.41
N GLY A 31 -17.74 -1.16 29.89
CA GLY A 31 -16.88 -2.20 30.45
C GLY A 31 -15.42 -1.80 30.22
N CYS A 32 -14.70 -1.55 31.30
CA CYS A 32 -13.25 -1.41 31.31
C CYS A 32 -12.66 -2.64 30.58
N ALA A 33 -11.96 -2.43 29.46
CA ALA A 33 -11.39 -3.53 28.71
C ALA A 33 -10.31 -4.20 29.58
N CYS A 34 -10.58 -5.42 30.05
CA CYS A 34 -9.55 -6.27 30.61
C CYS A 34 -8.43 -6.41 29.57
N PRO A 35 -7.14 -6.39 29.97
CA PRO A 35 -6.06 -6.72 29.05
C PRO A 35 -6.34 -8.12 28.46
N PRO A 36 -6.07 -8.34 27.16
CA PRO A 36 -6.28 -9.63 26.54
C PRO A 36 -5.53 -10.69 27.36
N SER A 37 -6.19 -11.80 27.69
CA SER A 37 -5.51 -12.97 28.25
C SER A 37 -4.46 -13.44 27.24
N GLU A 38 -3.39 -14.10 27.71
CA GLU A 38 -2.34 -14.66 26.83
C GLU A 38 -2.91 -15.61 25.74
N GLU A 39 -4.17 -16.02 25.85
CA GLU A 39 -4.89 -16.86 24.89
C GLU A 39 -5.52 -16.10 23.70
N ASP A 40 -5.55 -14.75 23.69
CA ASP A 40 -6.19 -13.94 22.61
C ASP A 40 -5.18 -13.16 21.74
N VAL A 41 -3.92 -13.57 21.75
CA VAL A 41 -2.90 -13.10 20.81
C VAL A 41 -2.66 -14.12 19.72
N ASP A 42 -2.33 -13.62 18.54
CA ASP A 42 -1.97 -14.47 17.41
C ASP A 42 -0.67 -15.23 17.70
N TYR A 43 -0.60 -16.52 17.36
CA TYR A 43 0.60 -17.33 17.55
C TYR A 43 1.31 -17.67 16.23
N ALA A 44 0.74 -17.28 15.08
CA ALA A 44 1.25 -17.65 13.77
C ALA A 44 1.17 -16.51 12.75
N PHE A 45 2.10 -16.51 11.81
CA PHE A 45 2.08 -15.66 10.63
C PHE A 45 2.26 -16.51 9.37
N GLU A 46 1.81 -15.98 8.23
CA GLU A 46 1.96 -16.59 6.91
C GLU A 46 2.76 -15.65 6.01
N MET A 47 3.85 -16.14 5.42
CA MET A 47 4.57 -15.42 4.39
C MET A 47 4.03 -15.82 3.02
N SER A 48 3.56 -14.84 2.25
CA SER A 48 3.16 -15.04 0.86
C SER A 48 3.78 -13.96 -0.01
N SER A 49 4.40 -14.35 -1.12
CA SER A 49 5.01 -13.45 -2.09
C SER A 49 4.72 -13.92 -3.52
N SER A 50 4.82 -12.99 -4.47
CA SER A 50 4.73 -13.27 -5.91
C SER A 50 5.95 -14.06 -6.36
N THR A 51 5.80 -14.81 -7.45
CA THR A 51 7.00 -15.29 -8.14
C THR A 51 7.76 -14.08 -8.67
N LEU A 52 9.07 -14.05 -8.48
CA LEU A 52 9.91 -12.93 -8.88
C LEU A 52 10.90 -13.40 -9.96
N ARG A 53 10.90 -12.72 -11.12
CA ARG A 53 11.93 -12.88 -12.15
C ARG A 53 12.75 -11.61 -12.19
N PHE A 54 14.05 -11.75 -11.93
CA PHE A 54 15.00 -10.63 -11.94
C PHE A 54 16.00 -10.79 -13.07
N GLY A 55 16.33 -9.69 -13.75
CA GLY A 55 17.45 -9.65 -14.67
C GLY A 55 17.32 -8.56 -15.72
N LYS A 56 18.44 -8.13 -16.28
CA LYS A 56 18.46 -7.13 -17.35
C LYS A 56 17.77 -7.70 -18.60
N GLY A 57 16.67 -7.08 -19.03
CA GLY A 57 15.95 -7.45 -20.25
C GLY A 57 14.88 -8.54 -20.09
N VAL A 58 14.62 -9.03 -18.87
CA VAL A 58 13.61 -10.08 -18.61
C VAL A 58 12.19 -9.65 -18.99
N THR A 59 11.92 -8.34 -19.11
CA THR A 59 10.65 -7.81 -19.63
C THR A 59 10.30 -8.35 -21.02
N LYS A 60 11.29 -8.70 -21.83
CA LYS A 60 11.11 -9.18 -23.21
C LYS A 60 10.50 -10.59 -23.28
N GLU A 61 10.46 -11.31 -22.17
CA GLU A 61 10.00 -12.70 -22.10
C GLU A 61 8.51 -12.83 -21.77
N ILE A 62 7.84 -11.74 -21.35
CA ILE A 62 6.48 -11.75 -20.79
C ILE A 62 5.44 -12.41 -21.70
N GLY A 63 5.58 -12.30 -23.01
CA GLY A 63 4.66 -12.95 -23.94
C GLY A 63 4.62 -14.48 -23.78
N TYR A 64 5.73 -15.12 -23.40
CA TYR A 64 5.75 -16.55 -23.08
C TYR A 64 5.01 -16.88 -21.78
N ASP A 65 5.02 -15.97 -20.80
CA ASP A 65 4.25 -16.11 -19.56
C ASP A 65 2.75 -16.03 -19.84
N VAL A 66 2.33 -15.13 -20.74
CA VAL A 66 0.93 -15.02 -21.20
C VAL A 66 0.48 -16.30 -21.91
N LEU A 67 1.32 -16.89 -22.78
CA LEU A 67 1.05 -18.20 -23.38
C LEU A 67 0.94 -19.31 -22.34
N THR A 68 1.81 -19.30 -21.32
CA THR A 68 1.82 -20.29 -20.23
C THR A 68 0.56 -20.22 -19.39
N PHE A 69 0.01 -19.02 -19.19
CA PHE A 69 -1.30 -18.83 -18.56
C PHE A 69 -2.48 -19.27 -19.44
N GLY A 70 -2.25 -19.56 -20.72
CA GLY A 70 -3.32 -19.91 -21.67
C GLY A 70 -4.26 -18.73 -21.97
N ALA A 71 -3.81 -17.50 -21.71
CA ALA A 71 -4.60 -16.29 -21.86
C ALA A 71 -4.77 -15.91 -23.33
N LYS A 72 -5.96 -15.44 -23.69
CA LYS A 72 -6.36 -15.09 -25.06
C LYS A 72 -6.66 -13.61 -25.23
N ASN A 73 -7.07 -12.94 -24.16
CA ASN A 73 -7.45 -11.53 -24.17
C ASN A 73 -6.71 -10.80 -23.04
N PRO A 74 -5.38 -10.63 -23.15
CA PRO A 74 -4.62 -9.83 -22.20
C PRO A 74 -4.97 -8.34 -22.30
N LEU A 75 -5.03 -7.69 -21.13
CA LEU A 75 -5.14 -6.24 -20.99
C LEU A 75 -3.84 -5.67 -20.40
N ILE A 76 -3.17 -4.78 -21.14
CA ILE A 76 -2.09 -3.96 -20.60
C ILE A 76 -2.69 -2.76 -19.87
N VAL A 77 -2.34 -2.58 -18.61
CA VAL A 77 -2.72 -1.44 -17.79
C VAL A 77 -1.47 -0.58 -17.56
N THR A 78 -1.55 0.71 -17.89
CA THR A 78 -0.41 1.64 -17.80
C THR A 78 -0.88 3.08 -17.62
N ASP A 79 0.06 4.03 -17.56
CA ASP A 79 -0.23 5.47 -17.66
C ASP A 79 0.38 6.07 -18.94
N LYS A 80 -0.08 7.27 -19.31
CA LYS A 80 0.34 7.95 -20.55
C LYS A 80 1.83 8.26 -20.65
N ASN A 81 2.54 8.36 -19.53
CA ASN A 81 3.98 8.59 -19.54
C ASN A 81 4.72 7.26 -19.71
N VAL A 82 4.31 6.22 -18.98
CA VAL A 82 4.90 4.88 -19.06
C VAL A 82 4.63 4.21 -20.41
N ALA A 83 3.50 4.48 -21.05
CA ALA A 83 3.18 4.02 -22.41
C ALA A 83 4.23 4.45 -23.47
N LYS A 84 5.06 5.45 -23.16
CA LYS A 84 6.13 5.97 -24.02
C LYS A 84 7.52 5.46 -23.64
N THR A 85 7.61 4.53 -22.69
CA THR A 85 8.88 4.00 -22.17
C THR A 85 9.26 2.68 -22.81
N VAL A 86 10.54 2.33 -22.69
CA VAL A 86 11.10 1.05 -23.14
C VAL A 86 10.45 -0.14 -22.43
N ALA A 87 9.98 0.03 -21.19
CA ALA A 87 9.28 -1.02 -20.45
C ALA A 87 7.97 -1.43 -21.15
N PHE A 88 7.14 -0.45 -21.50
CA PHE A 88 5.89 -0.69 -22.24
C PHE A 88 6.17 -1.26 -23.63
N GLU A 89 7.13 -0.67 -24.35
CA GLU A 89 7.53 -1.16 -25.68
C GLU A 89 7.97 -2.63 -25.63
N ASN A 90 8.78 -3.02 -24.66
CA ASN A 90 9.22 -4.41 -24.52
C ASN A 90 8.06 -5.38 -24.25
N VAL A 91 7.09 -4.98 -23.41
CA VAL A 91 5.88 -5.79 -23.14
C VAL A 91 5.06 -5.94 -24.42
N ALA A 92 4.71 -4.84 -25.07
CA ALA A 92 3.90 -4.85 -26.30
C ALA A 92 4.58 -5.67 -27.41
N ASN A 93 5.88 -5.45 -27.64
CA ASN A 93 6.65 -6.19 -28.63
C ASN A 93 6.75 -7.68 -28.31
N SER A 94 6.85 -8.06 -27.03
CA SER A 94 6.87 -9.46 -26.61
C SER A 94 5.57 -10.18 -27.01
N LEU A 95 4.42 -9.54 -26.80
CA LEU A 95 3.11 -10.07 -27.20
C LEU A 95 2.95 -10.13 -28.72
N THR A 96 3.27 -9.04 -29.42
CA THR A 96 3.14 -8.96 -30.89
C THR A 96 4.00 -10.00 -31.60
N LYS A 97 5.23 -10.24 -31.14
CA LYS A 97 6.13 -11.27 -31.72
C LYS A 97 5.55 -12.68 -31.64
N LEU A 98 4.71 -12.95 -30.65
CA LEU A 98 4.05 -14.25 -30.46
C LEU A 98 2.64 -14.28 -31.06
N GLY A 99 2.21 -13.22 -31.77
CA GLY A 99 0.89 -13.13 -32.37
C GLY A 99 -0.25 -12.99 -31.36
N ILE A 100 0.05 -12.54 -30.14
CA ILE A 100 -0.95 -12.36 -29.08
C ILE A 100 -1.61 -10.99 -29.27
N ALA A 101 -2.92 -10.97 -29.55
CA ALA A 101 -3.70 -9.74 -29.55
C ALA A 101 -3.89 -9.24 -28.10
N PHE A 102 -3.84 -7.93 -27.91
CA PHE A 102 -4.01 -7.31 -26.60
C PHE A 102 -4.70 -5.96 -26.72
N GLU A 103 -5.24 -5.48 -25.60
CA GLU A 103 -5.74 -4.10 -25.47
C GLU A 103 -4.94 -3.34 -24.43
N VAL A 104 -5.08 -2.01 -24.47
CA VAL A 104 -4.36 -1.10 -23.57
C VAL A 104 -5.35 -0.19 -22.89
N PHE A 105 -5.21 -0.05 -21.57
CA PHE A 105 -5.84 0.98 -20.77
C PHE A 105 -4.74 1.87 -20.17
N ASP A 106 -4.60 3.09 -20.69
CA ASP A 106 -3.51 4.03 -20.36
C ASP A 106 -3.98 5.28 -19.58
N GLU A 107 -5.22 5.29 -19.10
CA GLU A 107 -5.83 6.43 -18.42
C GLU A 107 -5.53 6.49 -16.91
N ILE A 108 -4.55 5.72 -16.43
CA ILE A 108 -4.14 5.72 -15.03
C ILE A 108 -3.54 7.06 -14.64
N LYS A 109 -3.89 7.53 -13.45
CA LYS A 109 -3.34 8.74 -12.83
C LYS A 109 -2.49 8.35 -11.63
N CYS A 110 -1.51 9.20 -11.32
CA CYS A 110 -0.79 9.11 -10.05
C CYS A 110 -1.76 9.32 -8.90
N GLU A 111 -1.63 8.52 -7.83
CA GLU A 111 -2.56 8.46 -6.70
C GLU A 111 -4.02 8.16 -7.14
N PRO A 112 -4.35 6.88 -7.41
CA PRO A 112 -5.63 6.54 -8.01
C PRO A 112 -6.79 6.89 -7.07
N SER A 113 -7.63 7.82 -7.49
CA SER A 113 -8.88 8.15 -6.81
C SER A 113 -9.93 7.06 -7.03
N GLN A 114 -10.93 7.02 -6.15
CA GLN A 114 -12.14 6.19 -6.29
C GLN A 114 -12.73 6.23 -7.72
N GLN A 115 -12.83 7.43 -8.32
CA GLN A 115 -13.36 7.58 -9.67
C GLN A 115 -12.45 6.94 -10.74
N SER A 116 -11.13 7.16 -10.63
CA SER A 116 -10.18 6.56 -11.59
C SER A 116 -10.14 5.04 -11.47
N MET A 117 -10.21 4.52 -10.25
CA MET A 117 -10.29 3.08 -9.96
C MET A 117 -11.56 2.47 -10.56
N GLN A 118 -12.71 3.12 -10.37
CA GLN A 118 -13.98 2.69 -10.97
C GLN A 118 -13.94 2.70 -12.50
N SER A 119 -13.27 3.69 -13.12
CA SER A 119 -13.12 3.73 -14.58
C SER A 119 -12.36 2.52 -15.11
N ALA A 120 -11.25 2.15 -14.47
CA ALA A 120 -10.46 0.98 -14.83
C ALA A 120 -11.26 -0.33 -14.65
N ILE A 121 -11.99 -0.46 -13.54
CA ILE A 121 -12.88 -1.61 -13.29
C ILE A 121 -13.95 -1.72 -14.38
N ASN A 122 -14.60 -0.60 -14.71
CA ASN A 122 -15.62 -0.55 -15.75
C ASN A 122 -15.05 -0.92 -17.12
N PHE A 123 -13.84 -0.45 -17.45
CA PHE A 123 -13.15 -0.84 -18.67
C PHE A 123 -12.89 -2.35 -18.70
N ALA A 124 -12.33 -2.90 -17.62
CA ALA A 124 -12.01 -4.31 -17.50
C ALA A 124 -13.24 -5.23 -17.59
N ARG A 125 -14.44 -4.74 -17.27
CA ARG A 125 -15.71 -5.47 -17.41
C ARG A 125 -16.31 -5.44 -18.81
N LYS A 126 -15.86 -4.57 -19.71
CA LYS A 126 -16.45 -4.42 -21.07
C LYS A 126 -16.17 -5.62 -21.98
N LYS A 127 -15.09 -6.35 -21.70
CA LYS A 127 -14.60 -7.47 -22.53
C LYS A 127 -14.14 -8.61 -21.62
N PRO A 128 -14.10 -9.85 -22.13
CA PRO A 128 -13.67 -11.00 -21.35
C PRO A 128 -12.14 -11.06 -21.26
N PHE A 129 -11.53 -10.04 -20.64
CA PHE A 129 -10.09 -10.07 -20.37
C PHE A 129 -9.77 -11.21 -19.41
N ASP A 130 -8.73 -11.98 -19.69
CA ASP A 130 -8.36 -13.18 -18.95
C ASP A 130 -6.93 -13.13 -18.38
N CYS A 131 -6.19 -12.05 -18.65
CA CYS A 131 -4.88 -11.76 -18.08
C CYS A 131 -4.64 -10.24 -18.04
N PHE A 132 -3.93 -9.77 -17.02
CA PHE A 132 -3.58 -8.37 -16.82
C PHE A 132 -2.06 -8.20 -16.81
N LEU A 133 -1.56 -7.21 -17.53
CA LEU A 133 -0.15 -6.83 -17.57
C LEU A 133 -0.04 -5.40 -17.05
N ALA A 134 0.39 -5.24 -15.79
CA ALA A 134 0.51 -3.93 -15.17
C ALA A 134 1.91 -3.37 -15.42
N VAL A 135 2.04 -2.34 -16.26
CA VAL A 135 3.33 -1.73 -16.63
C VAL A 135 3.37 -0.30 -16.12
N GLY A 136 4.07 -0.06 -15.00
CA GLY A 136 4.14 1.25 -14.39
C GLY A 136 4.58 1.23 -12.93
N GLY A 137 4.35 2.34 -12.23
CA GLY A 137 4.57 2.43 -10.78
C GLY A 137 3.42 1.85 -9.96
N GLY A 138 3.45 2.06 -8.64
CA GLY A 138 2.44 1.53 -7.72
C GLY A 138 0.99 1.88 -8.08
N SER A 139 0.71 3.10 -8.56
CA SER A 139 -0.65 3.50 -8.98
C SER A 139 -1.20 2.64 -10.12
N VAL A 140 -0.36 2.26 -11.09
CA VAL A 140 -0.74 1.36 -12.20
C VAL A 140 -0.98 -0.04 -11.67
N ILE A 141 -0.05 -0.57 -10.86
CA ILE A 141 -0.13 -1.93 -10.34
C ILE A 141 -1.36 -2.10 -9.42
N ASP A 142 -1.59 -1.15 -8.50
CA ASP A 142 -2.73 -1.17 -7.59
C ASP A 142 -4.07 -1.13 -8.35
N THR A 143 -4.14 -0.31 -9.40
CA THR A 143 -5.34 -0.21 -10.23
C THR A 143 -5.56 -1.46 -11.06
N ALA A 144 -4.50 -2.05 -11.62
CA ALA A 144 -4.57 -3.32 -12.35
C ALA A 144 -5.04 -4.47 -11.44
N LYS A 145 -4.57 -4.51 -10.18
CA LYS A 145 -5.03 -5.50 -9.19
C LYS A 145 -6.53 -5.41 -8.95
N ALA A 146 -7.03 -4.19 -8.71
CA ALA A 146 -8.45 -3.98 -8.51
C ALA A 146 -9.25 -4.34 -9.78
N ALA A 147 -8.83 -3.85 -10.94
CA ALA A 147 -9.49 -4.15 -12.21
C ALA A 147 -9.58 -5.67 -12.47
N ALA A 148 -8.50 -6.41 -12.24
CA ALA A 148 -8.45 -7.87 -12.38
C ALA A 148 -9.33 -8.61 -11.34
N LEU A 149 -9.44 -8.08 -10.11
CA LEU A 149 -10.32 -8.63 -9.07
C LEU A 149 -11.80 -8.44 -9.43
N TYR A 150 -12.19 -7.21 -9.79
CA TYR A 150 -13.58 -6.86 -10.07
C TYR A 150 -14.06 -7.35 -11.44
N ALA A 151 -13.15 -7.62 -12.38
CA ALA A 151 -13.48 -8.34 -13.61
C ALA A 151 -13.86 -9.80 -13.32
N ASN A 152 -13.20 -10.47 -12.36
CA ASN A 152 -13.58 -11.83 -11.96
C ASN A 152 -14.82 -11.88 -11.04
N ASN A 153 -15.13 -10.77 -10.38
CA ASN A 153 -16.27 -10.59 -9.48
C ASN A 153 -17.22 -9.51 -10.04
N PRO A 154 -17.97 -9.79 -11.13
CA PRO A 154 -18.70 -8.77 -11.88
C PRO A 154 -19.87 -8.12 -11.12
N ASN A 155 -20.40 -8.80 -10.10
CA ASN A 155 -21.52 -8.31 -9.28
C ASN A 155 -21.06 -7.48 -8.07
N ALA A 156 -19.75 -7.40 -7.81
CA ALA A 156 -19.23 -6.67 -6.65
C ALA A 156 -19.10 -5.18 -6.97
N GLU A 157 -19.38 -4.34 -5.97
CA GLU A 157 -19.18 -2.90 -6.02
C GLU A 157 -17.80 -2.51 -5.44
N LEU A 158 -17.28 -1.35 -5.83
CA LEU A 158 -15.93 -0.92 -5.43
C LEU A 158 -15.72 -0.95 -3.90
N PHE A 159 -16.74 -0.62 -3.11
CA PHE A 159 -16.61 -0.60 -1.65
C PHE A 159 -16.79 -1.96 -0.97
N ASP A 160 -17.13 -3.02 -1.71
CA ASP A 160 -17.31 -4.35 -1.13
C ASP A 160 -16.01 -4.91 -0.54
N PHE A 161 -14.91 -4.79 -1.29
CA PHE A 161 -13.59 -5.33 -0.89
C PHE A 161 -12.67 -4.28 -0.24
N VAL A 162 -13.07 -3.01 -0.24
CA VAL A 162 -12.34 -1.95 0.47
C VAL A 162 -12.45 -2.18 1.97
N GLN A 163 -11.33 -2.01 2.69
CA GLN A 163 -11.27 -2.25 4.14
C GLN A 163 -12.18 -1.30 4.93
N LYS A 164 -12.70 -1.81 6.06
CA LYS A 164 -13.36 -0.98 7.08
C LYS A 164 -12.37 0.08 7.62
N PRO A 165 -12.83 1.26 8.06
CA PRO A 165 -14.23 1.69 8.20
C PRO A 165 -14.84 2.27 6.91
N PHE A 166 -14.09 2.37 5.81
CA PHE A 166 -14.53 3.06 4.60
C PHE A 166 -15.31 2.16 3.63
N GLY A 167 -15.01 0.87 3.58
CA GLY A 167 -15.75 -0.15 2.83
C GLY A 167 -16.27 -1.28 3.72
N LEU A 168 -16.75 -2.35 3.10
CA LEU A 168 -17.34 -3.50 3.78
C LEU A 168 -16.31 -4.55 4.23
N GLY A 169 -15.13 -4.59 3.60
CA GLY A 169 -14.06 -5.55 3.89
C GLY A 169 -14.48 -6.99 3.63
N LEU A 170 -15.30 -7.23 2.59
CA LEU A 170 -15.75 -8.57 2.22
C LEU A 170 -14.58 -9.39 1.64
N ILE A 171 -14.65 -10.70 1.84
CA ILE A 171 -13.74 -11.65 1.22
C ILE A 171 -14.36 -12.08 -0.12
N PRO A 172 -13.65 -11.95 -1.25
CA PRO A 172 -14.20 -12.33 -2.55
C PRO A 172 -14.32 -13.85 -2.68
N ASP A 173 -15.36 -14.31 -3.37
CA ASP A 173 -15.54 -15.73 -3.69
C ASP A 173 -14.51 -16.21 -4.73
N LYS A 174 -14.10 -15.31 -5.63
CA LYS A 174 -13.12 -15.59 -6.69
C LYS A 174 -11.88 -14.73 -6.51
N THR A 175 -10.72 -15.33 -6.68
CA THR A 175 -9.44 -14.61 -6.68
C THR A 175 -9.33 -13.65 -7.86
N MET A 176 -8.35 -12.77 -7.83
CA MET A 176 -8.01 -11.93 -8.97
C MET A 176 -7.67 -12.77 -10.21
N LEU A 177 -7.99 -12.26 -11.41
CA LEU A 177 -7.50 -12.84 -12.67
C LEU A 177 -5.96 -12.80 -12.74
N PRO A 178 -5.31 -13.67 -13.52
CA PRO A 178 -3.86 -13.69 -13.66
C PRO A 178 -3.27 -12.30 -13.94
N LEU A 179 -2.28 -11.89 -13.16
CA LEU A 179 -1.62 -10.58 -13.29
C LEU A 179 -0.10 -10.71 -13.28
N ILE A 180 0.55 -10.10 -14.27
CA ILE A 180 2.00 -9.90 -14.33
C ILE A 180 2.28 -8.42 -14.06
N ALA A 181 3.11 -8.12 -13.06
CA ALA A 181 3.48 -6.78 -12.67
C ALA A 181 4.89 -6.45 -13.16
N VAL A 182 5.03 -5.31 -13.85
CA VAL A 182 6.26 -4.79 -14.44
C VAL A 182 6.52 -3.41 -13.83
N PRO A 183 7.15 -3.34 -12.65
CA PRO A 183 7.43 -2.08 -11.99
C PRO A 183 8.38 -1.19 -12.81
N THR A 184 8.02 0.08 -12.95
CA THR A 184 8.86 1.14 -13.55
C THR A 184 9.31 2.17 -12.51
N THR A 185 9.04 1.89 -11.23
CA THR A 185 9.49 2.69 -10.08
C THR A 185 10.12 1.79 -9.03
N ALA A 186 11.22 2.22 -8.42
CA ALA A 186 11.87 1.53 -7.31
C ALA A 186 11.38 2.09 -5.96
N GLY A 187 10.17 1.72 -5.52
CA GLY A 187 9.56 2.26 -4.29
C GLY A 187 8.52 1.38 -3.62
N THR A 188 7.36 1.21 -4.27
CA THR A 188 6.15 0.74 -3.60
C THR A 188 6.16 -0.75 -3.25
N GLY A 189 6.99 -1.56 -3.92
CA GLY A 189 6.96 -3.01 -3.83
C GLY A 189 5.62 -3.64 -4.22
N SER A 190 4.70 -2.89 -4.85
CA SER A 190 3.33 -3.33 -5.12
C SER A 190 3.29 -4.59 -5.99
N GLU A 191 4.31 -4.82 -6.81
CA GLU A 191 4.46 -6.05 -7.59
C GLU A 191 4.54 -7.34 -6.73
N THR A 192 4.82 -7.24 -5.42
CA THR A 192 4.90 -8.39 -4.51
C THR A 192 3.82 -8.40 -3.40
N THR A 193 2.95 -7.39 -3.32
CA THR A 193 2.00 -7.24 -2.20
C THR A 193 0.56 -7.62 -2.55
N GLY A 194 -0.20 -8.04 -1.53
CA GLY A 194 -1.66 -8.22 -1.60
C GLY A 194 -2.45 -6.95 -1.26
N VAL A 195 -1.95 -5.77 -1.66
CA VAL A 195 -2.54 -4.47 -1.32
C VAL A 195 -2.79 -3.65 -2.59
N SER A 196 -3.90 -2.92 -2.62
CA SER A 196 -4.24 -1.93 -3.64
C SER A 196 -4.79 -0.68 -2.94
N ILE A 197 -4.08 0.44 -3.01
CA ILE A 197 -4.42 1.70 -2.34
C ILE A 197 -5.29 2.58 -3.25
N ILE A 198 -6.25 3.25 -2.64
CA ILE A 198 -7.25 4.10 -3.29
C ILE A 198 -7.43 5.37 -2.47
N ASP A 199 -7.38 6.53 -3.13
CA ASP A 199 -7.76 7.80 -2.54
C ASP A 199 -9.28 8.01 -2.56
N ILE A 200 -9.83 8.44 -1.43
CA ILE A 200 -11.25 8.78 -1.28
C ILE A 200 -11.34 10.24 -0.84
N PRO A 201 -11.34 11.20 -1.79
CA PRO A 201 -11.35 12.63 -1.47
C PRO A 201 -12.47 13.07 -0.54
N GLU A 202 -13.66 12.46 -0.66
CA GLU A 202 -14.82 12.73 0.20
C GLU A 202 -14.58 12.35 1.67
N LYS A 203 -13.69 11.40 1.92
CA LYS A 203 -13.24 10.97 3.25
C LYS A 203 -11.93 11.60 3.67
N GLN A 204 -11.32 12.42 2.80
CA GLN A 204 -10.08 13.16 3.06
C GLN A 204 -8.94 12.24 3.55
N CYS A 205 -8.95 10.99 3.07
CA CYS A 205 -8.03 9.95 3.46
C CYS A 205 -7.97 8.87 2.37
N LYS A 206 -6.84 8.16 2.34
CA LYS A 206 -6.65 6.96 1.52
C LYS A 206 -6.99 5.71 2.32
N THR A 207 -7.41 4.68 1.61
CA THR A 207 -7.61 3.34 2.13
C THR A 207 -7.20 2.33 1.05
N GLY A 208 -7.51 1.05 1.22
CA GLY A 208 -7.28 0.10 0.15
C GLY A 208 -8.00 -1.22 0.33
N ILE A 209 -7.81 -2.06 -0.67
CA ILE A 209 -8.12 -3.48 -0.64
C ILE A 209 -6.88 -4.19 -0.10
N ARG A 210 -7.05 -5.03 0.91
CA ARG A 210 -5.97 -5.84 1.51
C ARG A 210 -6.39 -7.29 1.53
N LEU A 211 -6.01 -8.02 0.48
CA LEU A 211 -6.40 -9.41 0.27
C LEU A 211 -5.22 -10.21 -0.27
N ARG A 212 -4.96 -11.39 0.28
CA ARG A 212 -3.89 -12.26 -0.25
C ARG A 212 -4.12 -12.63 -1.72
N CYS A 213 -5.38 -12.73 -2.13
CA CYS A 213 -5.80 -13.12 -3.47
C CYS A 213 -5.66 -12.04 -4.56
N ILE A 214 -5.19 -10.83 -4.22
CA ILE A 214 -4.85 -9.78 -5.22
C ILE A 214 -3.34 -9.62 -5.42
N LYS A 215 -2.55 -10.56 -4.89
CA LYS A 215 -1.11 -10.57 -5.11
C LYS A 215 -0.82 -10.95 -6.59
N PRO A 216 0.07 -10.25 -7.30
CA PRO A 216 0.44 -10.59 -8.66
C PRO A 216 1.00 -12.02 -8.76
N ASN A 217 0.75 -12.70 -9.87
CA ASN A 217 1.30 -14.04 -10.09
C ASN A 217 2.82 -13.98 -10.34
N LEU A 218 3.25 -12.97 -11.09
CA LEU A 218 4.64 -12.77 -11.49
C LEU A 218 5.02 -11.30 -11.41
N ALA A 219 6.14 -11.02 -10.73
CA ALA A 219 6.81 -9.73 -10.68
C ALA A 219 8.05 -9.75 -11.58
N ILE A 220 8.13 -8.82 -12.53
CA ILE A 220 9.21 -8.69 -13.52
C ILE A 220 10.14 -7.57 -13.08
N ILE A 221 11.24 -7.92 -12.42
CA ILE A 221 12.22 -6.96 -11.89
C ILE A 221 13.36 -6.80 -12.91
N ASP A 222 13.13 -5.92 -13.88
CA ASP A 222 14.08 -5.57 -14.93
C ASP A 222 14.70 -4.19 -14.65
N PRO A 223 16.00 -4.11 -14.31
CA PRO A 223 16.65 -2.83 -13.98
C PRO A 223 16.53 -1.76 -15.07
N LEU A 224 16.33 -2.15 -16.34
CA LEU A 224 16.14 -1.19 -17.42
C LEU A 224 14.85 -0.37 -17.28
N ASN A 225 13.84 -0.88 -16.57
CA ASN A 225 12.54 -0.24 -16.45
C ASN A 225 12.55 0.99 -15.52
N VAL A 226 13.59 1.14 -14.67
CA VAL A 226 13.71 2.26 -13.72
C VAL A 226 14.71 3.33 -14.16
N MET A 227 15.42 3.12 -15.28
CA MET A 227 16.47 4.04 -15.73
C MET A 227 15.90 5.39 -16.21
N SER A 228 14.66 5.42 -16.71
CA SER A 228 14.00 6.65 -17.14
C SER A 228 13.29 7.41 -16.01
N MET A 229 13.40 6.96 -14.75
CA MET A 229 12.71 7.58 -13.62
C MET A 229 13.21 9.02 -13.38
N PRO A 230 12.32 10.03 -13.35
CA PRO A 230 12.69 11.39 -12.97
C PRO A 230 13.27 11.45 -11.55
N ARG A 231 14.16 12.42 -11.29
CA ARG A 231 14.90 12.54 -10.02
C ARG A 231 14.00 12.52 -8.78
N ASN A 232 12.96 13.34 -8.73
CA ASN A 232 12.12 13.41 -7.51
C ASN A 232 11.22 12.18 -7.37
N VAL A 233 10.82 11.55 -8.48
CA VAL A 233 10.15 10.25 -8.43
C VAL A 233 11.07 9.20 -7.80
N ALA A 234 12.36 9.18 -8.16
CA ALA A 234 13.35 8.29 -7.55
C ALA A 234 13.60 8.59 -6.06
N ILE A 235 13.63 9.87 -5.68
CA ILE A 235 13.77 10.28 -4.27
C ILE A 235 12.59 9.78 -3.45
N TYR A 236 11.36 10.11 -3.86
CA TYR A 236 10.19 9.75 -3.08
C TYR A 236 9.94 8.23 -3.08
N SER A 237 10.22 7.55 -4.19
CA SER A 237 10.16 6.09 -4.23
C SER A 237 11.19 5.46 -3.28
N GLY A 238 12.43 5.95 -3.24
CA GLY A 238 13.44 5.43 -2.32
C GLY A 238 13.15 5.71 -0.84
N PHE A 239 12.49 6.84 -0.53
CA PHE A 239 11.98 7.09 0.82
C PHE A 239 10.86 6.13 1.21
N ASP A 240 10.02 5.76 0.26
CA ASP A 240 9.00 4.73 0.43
C ASP A 240 9.66 3.40 0.83
N VAL A 241 10.71 2.96 0.11
CA VAL A 241 11.50 1.75 0.47
C VAL A 241 12.06 1.83 1.89
N LEU A 242 12.66 2.98 2.23
CA LEU A 242 13.26 3.19 3.55
C LEU A 242 12.22 3.09 4.67
N CYS A 243 11.10 3.78 4.53
CA CYS A 243 10.02 3.76 5.51
C CYS A 243 9.32 2.39 5.56
N HIS A 244 9.06 1.74 4.42
CA HIS A 244 8.56 0.37 4.38
C HIS A 244 9.45 -0.58 5.21
N ALA A 245 10.75 -0.53 4.99
CA ALA A 245 11.70 -1.40 5.66
C ALA A 245 11.80 -1.10 7.16
N LEU A 246 11.89 0.18 7.54
CA LEU A 246 11.93 0.59 8.94
C LEU A 246 10.64 0.20 9.66
N GLU A 247 9.47 0.61 9.16
CA GLU A 247 8.19 0.36 9.84
C GLU A 247 7.86 -1.13 9.91
N SER A 248 8.15 -1.90 8.86
CA SER A 248 7.99 -3.34 8.88
C SER A 248 8.91 -4.00 9.90
N TYR A 249 10.13 -3.48 10.06
CA TYR A 249 11.07 -4.00 11.03
C TYR A 249 10.67 -3.61 12.46
N THR A 250 10.16 -2.40 12.68
CA THR A 250 9.81 -1.91 14.02
C THR A 250 8.36 -2.14 14.40
N ALA A 251 7.54 -2.75 13.54
CA ALA A 251 6.14 -3.07 13.82
C ALA A 251 5.96 -3.91 15.09
N LYS A 252 4.74 -3.84 15.65
CA LYS A 252 4.29 -4.74 16.72
C LYS A 252 4.62 -6.20 16.33
N PRO A 253 5.28 -6.98 17.19
CA PRO A 253 5.57 -8.38 16.89
C PRO A 253 4.31 -9.17 16.57
N TYR A 254 4.40 -10.09 15.60
CA TYR A 254 3.23 -10.86 15.16
C TYR A 254 2.55 -11.61 16.31
N ASN A 255 3.35 -12.09 17.27
CA ASN A 255 2.89 -12.83 18.43
C ASN A 255 2.33 -11.98 19.59
N LYS A 256 2.23 -10.67 19.37
CA LYS A 256 1.59 -9.71 20.30
C LYS A 256 0.36 -9.06 19.67
N ARG A 257 -0.02 -9.44 18.46
CA ARG A 257 -1.19 -8.92 17.76
C ARG A 257 -2.45 -9.58 18.31
N SER A 258 -3.46 -8.78 18.63
CA SER A 258 -4.76 -9.22 19.13
C SER A 258 -5.87 -8.54 18.31
N PRO A 259 -7.06 -9.15 18.14
CA PRO A 259 -7.40 -10.51 18.58
C PRO A 259 -6.78 -11.60 17.68
N LEU A 260 -6.76 -12.82 18.21
CA LEU A 260 -6.47 -14.03 17.43
C LEU A 260 -7.51 -14.16 16.29
N PRO A 261 -7.10 -14.40 15.04
CA PRO A 261 -8.06 -14.60 13.95
C PRO A 261 -8.94 -15.82 14.22
N SER A 262 -10.25 -15.70 13.97
CA SER A 262 -11.20 -16.81 14.16
C SER A 262 -10.95 -18.02 13.26
N SER A 263 -10.20 -17.83 12.16
CA SER A 263 -9.68 -18.91 11.31
C SER A 263 -8.41 -18.45 10.56
N PRO A 264 -7.58 -19.37 10.04
CA PRO A 264 -6.39 -19.02 9.26
C PRO A 264 -6.70 -18.16 8.02
N ASN A 265 -7.86 -18.36 7.39
CA ASN A 265 -8.26 -17.65 6.17
C ASN A 265 -8.58 -16.17 6.39
N VAL A 266 -8.92 -15.77 7.62
CA VAL A 266 -9.21 -14.38 7.99
C VAL A 266 -8.03 -13.69 8.67
N ARG A 267 -6.86 -14.36 8.72
CA ARG A 267 -5.63 -13.74 9.20
C ARG A 267 -5.29 -12.54 8.31
N PRO A 268 -4.98 -11.37 8.89
CA PRO A 268 -4.74 -10.16 8.11
C PRO A 268 -3.53 -10.33 7.18
N VAL A 269 -3.48 -9.50 6.13
CA VAL A 269 -2.31 -9.41 5.24
C VAL A 269 -1.10 -8.88 6.01
N TYR A 270 -1.32 -7.85 6.83
CA TYR A 270 -0.30 -7.27 7.70
C TYR A 270 -0.39 -7.90 9.09
N GLN A 271 0.67 -8.61 9.47
CA GLN A 271 0.65 -9.54 10.60
C GLN A 271 1.54 -9.10 11.75
N GLY A 272 2.27 -8.00 11.62
CA GLY A 272 3.31 -7.58 12.57
C GLY A 272 4.70 -8.07 12.19
N SER A 273 5.73 -7.53 12.86
CA SER A 273 7.12 -7.90 12.60
C SER A 273 7.32 -9.40 12.84
N ASN A 274 8.06 -10.07 11.95
CA ASN A 274 8.26 -11.51 12.01
C ASN A 274 9.61 -11.90 11.40
N PRO A 275 10.24 -13.01 11.84
CA PRO A 275 11.61 -13.34 11.47
C PRO A 275 11.81 -13.59 9.98
N VAL A 276 10.77 -13.93 9.21
CA VAL A 276 10.88 -14.17 7.76
C VAL A 276 10.85 -12.84 7.00
N SER A 277 9.91 -11.94 7.33
CA SER A 277 9.90 -10.57 6.79
C SER A 277 11.18 -9.81 7.13
N ASP A 278 11.73 -10.03 8.33
CA ASP A 278 12.95 -9.38 8.80
C ASP A 278 14.16 -9.64 7.89
N VAL A 279 14.27 -10.82 7.27
CA VAL A 279 15.37 -11.12 6.32
C VAL A 279 15.36 -10.11 5.18
N TRP A 280 14.19 -9.87 4.60
CA TRP A 280 14.04 -9.01 3.43
C TRP A 280 14.24 -7.52 3.76
N VAL A 281 13.65 -7.05 4.87
CA VAL A 281 13.73 -5.62 5.22
C VAL A 281 15.11 -5.23 5.76
N ARG A 282 15.84 -6.14 6.43
CA ARG A 282 17.24 -5.90 6.79
C ARG A 282 18.11 -5.71 5.54
N GLU A 283 17.93 -6.56 4.53
CA GLU A 283 18.65 -6.43 3.27
C GLU A 283 18.27 -5.12 2.54
N ALA A 284 16.99 -4.76 2.52
CA ALA A 284 16.54 -3.49 1.96
C ALA A 284 17.20 -2.29 2.66
N LEU A 285 17.32 -2.28 3.99
CA LEU A 285 18.00 -1.21 4.74
C LEU A 285 19.50 -1.11 4.38
N GLN A 286 20.19 -2.25 4.26
CA GLN A 286 21.60 -2.28 3.86
C GLN A 286 21.80 -1.75 2.44
N ILE A 287 20.92 -2.12 1.52
CA ILE A 287 20.91 -1.57 0.16
C ILE A 287 20.65 -0.06 0.18
N VAL A 288 19.64 0.41 0.93
CA VAL A 288 19.33 1.84 1.04
C VAL A 288 20.53 2.62 1.55
N LYS A 289 21.20 2.14 2.62
CA LYS A 289 22.43 2.74 3.15
C LYS A 289 23.48 2.92 2.05
N LYS A 290 23.71 1.88 1.24
CA LYS A 290 24.81 1.84 0.26
C LYS A 290 24.48 2.58 -1.04
N TYR A 291 23.25 2.47 -1.54
CA TYR A 291 22.91 2.81 -2.93
C TYR A 291 21.90 3.95 -3.07
N PHE A 292 21.14 4.32 -2.04
CA PHE A 292 20.10 5.34 -2.21
C PHE A 292 20.68 6.69 -2.64
N ARG A 293 21.66 7.23 -1.90
CA ARG A 293 22.37 8.46 -2.28
C ARG A 293 23.01 8.36 -3.67
N ARG A 294 23.67 7.25 -3.97
CA ARG A 294 24.30 7.01 -5.27
C ARG A 294 23.29 7.12 -6.42
N SER A 295 22.15 6.45 -6.29
CA SER A 295 21.08 6.44 -7.31
C SER A 295 20.49 7.83 -7.59
N ILE A 296 20.50 8.72 -6.59
CA ILE A 296 19.97 10.09 -6.71
C ILE A 296 21.02 11.06 -7.25
N PHE A 297 22.25 10.99 -6.75
CA PHE A 297 23.33 11.91 -7.14
C PHE A 297 23.94 11.55 -8.50
N ASN A 298 23.90 10.29 -8.90
CA ASN A 298 24.24 9.83 -10.23
C ASN A 298 23.09 9.01 -10.84
N PRO A 299 22.19 9.62 -11.64
CA PRO A 299 21.07 8.91 -12.23
C PRO A 299 21.49 7.80 -13.21
N GLU A 300 22.70 7.88 -13.77
CA GLU A 300 23.27 6.88 -14.69
C GLU A 300 24.00 5.73 -13.96
N ASP A 301 24.03 5.74 -12.62
CA ASP A 301 24.58 4.64 -11.82
C ASP A 301 23.64 3.41 -11.92
N GLU A 302 23.80 2.62 -12.99
CA GLU A 302 23.00 1.44 -13.27
C GLU A 302 23.04 0.44 -12.09
N GLU A 303 24.18 0.28 -11.43
CA GLU A 303 24.31 -0.58 -10.25
C GLU A 303 23.40 -0.07 -9.13
N ALA A 304 23.50 1.21 -8.77
CA ALA A 304 22.69 1.78 -7.69
C ALA A 304 21.19 1.75 -8.02
N ARG A 305 20.81 2.01 -9.28
CA ARG A 305 19.42 1.91 -9.74
C ARG A 305 18.90 0.48 -9.69
N THR A 306 19.72 -0.49 -10.09
CA THR A 306 19.42 -1.92 -9.99
C THR A 306 19.16 -2.34 -8.56
N TYR A 307 20.06 -1.99 -7.64
CA TYR A 307 19.90 -2.38 -6.24
C TYR A 307 18.75 -1.65 -5.56
N MET A 308 18.48 -0.37 -5.85
CA MET A 308 17.30 0.31 -5.33
C MET A 308 15.99 -0.34 -5.81
N MET A 309 15.93 -0.81 -7.06
CA MET A 309 14.80 -1.59 -7.57
C MET A 309 14.65 -2.92 -6.82
N MET A 310 15.76 -3.62 -6.57
CA MET A 310 15.77 -4.85 -5.77
C MET A 310 15.29 -4.59 -4.33
N ALA A 311 15.75 -3.51 -3.70
CA ALA A 311 15.34 -3.13 -2.35
C ALA A 311 13.85 -2.80 -2.26
N SER A 312 13.27 -2.20 -3.30
CA SER A 312 11.81 -2.01 -3.40
C SER A 312 11.08 -3.34 -3.33
N SER A 313 11.49 -4.34 -4.12
CA SER A 313 10.85 -5.66 -4.08
C SER A 313 11.12 -6.40 -2.77
N PHE A 314 12.31 -6.29 -2.18
CA PHE A 314 12.62 -6.87 -0.87
C PHE A 314 11.78 -6.26 0.24
N ALA A 315 11.69 -4.93 0.30
CA ALA A 315 10.78 -4.24 1.20
C ALA A 315 9.35 -4.73 0.97
N GLY A 316 8.88 -4.79 -0.29
CA GLY A 316 7.58 -5.34 -0.67
C GLY A 316 7.30 -6.74 -0.14
N MET A 317 8.26 -7.65 -0.21
CA MET A 317 8.14 -9.01 0.33
C MET A 317 8.05 -8.99 1.87
N GLY A 318 8.85 -8.15 2.52
CA GLY A 318 8.85 -7.97 3.97
C GLY A 318 7.57 -7.33 4.50
N PHE A 319 7.34 -6.05 4.15
CA PHE A 319 6.19 -5.28 4.62
C PHE A 319 4.87 -5.82 4.07
N GLY A 320 4.86 -6.45 2.89
CA GLY A 320 3.66 -7.07 2.35
C GLY A 320 3.04 -8.14 3.27
N ASN A 321 3.82 -8.66 4.24
CA ASN A 321 3.39 -9.65 5.21
C ASN A 321 3.46 -9.15 6.67
N ALA A 322 4.43 -8.31 7.01
CA ALA A 322 4.53 -7.69 8.35
C ALA A 322 3.66 -6.44 8.49
N GLY A 323 3.59 -5.64 7.44
CA GLY A 323 2.87 -4.37 7.36
C GLY A 323 3.72 -3.14 7.67
N VAL A 324 3.06 -2.00 7.64
CA VAL A 324 3.59 -0.66 7.97
C VAL A 324 2.68 0.02 9.01
N HIS A 325 3.21 1.01 9.74
CA HIS A 325 2.54 1.63 10.88
C HIS A 325 2.26 3.13 10.68
N LEU A 326 2.81 3.98 11.55
CA LEU A 326 2.57 5.41 11.63
C LEU A 326 2.97 6.20 10.38
N CYS A 327 4.21 6.13 9.86
CA CYS A 327 4.61 6.93 8.68
C CYS A 327 3.58 6.78 7.54
N HIS A 328 3.22 5.54 7.19
CA HIS A 328 2.21 5.30 6.15
C HIS A 328 0.80 5.73 6.57
N GLY A 329 0.36 5.42 7.79
CA GLY A 329 -0.98 5.82 8.25
C GLY A 329 -1.19 7.34 8.30
N LEU A 330 -0.15 8.09 8.68
CA LEU A 330 -0.13 9.56 8.70
C LEU A 330 -0.03 10.14 7.28
N SER A 331 0.59 9.44 6.34
CA SER A 331 0.72 9.89 4.95
C SER A 331 -0.62 9.98 4.20
N TYR A 332 -1.61 9.17 4.58
CA TYR A 332 -2.87 9.07 3.85
C TYR A 332 -3.71 10.36 3.94
N PRO A 333 -3.92 10.97 5.12
CA PRO A 333 -4.51 12.31 5.20
C PRO A 333 -3.67 13.40 4.53
N ILE A 334 -2.33 13.38 4.69
CA ILE A 334 -1.44 14.38 4.07
C ILE A 334 -1.65 14.40 2.56
N SER A 335 -1.56 13.23 1.92
CA SER A 335 -1.64 13.13 0.47
C SER A 335 -3.06 13.36 -0.08
N SER A 336 -4.11 13.02 0.65
CA SER A 336 -5.50 13.28 0.25
C SER A 336 -5.94 14.73 0.47
N GLN A 337 -5.38 15.41 1.48
CA GLN A 337 -5.78 16.77 1.87
C GLN A 337 -4.86 17.87 1.34
N GLY A 338 -3.74 17.54 0.70
CA GLY A 338 -2.84 18.51 0.08
C GLY A 338 -3.52 19.23 -1.08
N LYS A 339 -3.54 20.58 -1.05
CA LYS A 339 -4.28 21.39 -2.04
C LYS A 339 -3.44 22.41 -2.82
N SER A 340 -2.17 22.55 -2.51
CA SER A 340 -1.34 23.64 -3.06
C SER A 340 0.07 23.23 -3.47
N TYR A 341 0.52 22.04 -3.09
CA TYR A 341 1.87 21.59 -3.39
C TYR A 341 1.98 21.03 -4.82
N PHE A 342 3.01 21.46 -5.54
CA PHE A 342 3.39 20.95 -6.85
C PHE A 342 4.86 20.56 -6.83
N ASP A 343 5.17 19.29 -7.08
CA ASP A 343 6.54 18.84 -7.26
C ASP A 343 7.03 19.07 -8.69
N LYS A 344 8.32 19.41 -8.84
CA LYS A 344 8.97 19.68 -10.12
C LYS A 344 8.83 18.55 -11.14
N HIS A 345 8.87 17.28 -10.71
CA HIS A 345 8.89 16.12 -11.61
C HIS A 345 7.59 15.30 -11.60
N TYR A 346 6.52 15.86 -11.03
CA TYR A 346 5.17 15.29 -11.06
C TYR A 346 4.25 16.12 -11.96
N SER A 347 2.99 15.68 -12.09
CA SER A 347 2.00 16.40 -12.90
C SER A 347 1.83 17.84 -12.43
N LYS A 348 1.75 18.76 -13.39
CA LYS A 348 1.44 20.18 -13.15
C LYS A 348 -0.04 20.50 -13.32
N GLU A 349 -0.87 19.50 -13.63
CA GLU A 349 -2.30 19.69 -13.90
C GLU A 349 -3.10 19.93 -12.62
N HIS A 350 -2.66 19.34 -11.51
CA HIS A 350 -3.32 19.49 -10.21
C HIS A 350 -2.29 19.40 -9.07
N PRO A 351 -2.56 20.03 -7.91
CA PRO A 351 -1.74 19.89 -6.72
C PRO A 351 -1.68 18.42 -6.30
N LEU A 352 -0.48 17.96 -5.94
CA LEU A 352 -0.23 16.58 -5.56
C LEU A 352 0.95 16.51 -4.62
N ILE A 353 0.75 15.90 -3.45
CA ILE A 353 1.85 15.49 -2.57
C ILE A 353 2.14 14.01 -2.86
N PRO A 354 3.30 13.67 -3.44
CA PRO A 354 3.66 12.29 -3.73
C PRO A 354 3.70 11.42 -2.46
N HIS A 355 3.25 10.17 -2.56
CA HIS A 355 3.17 9.27 -1.39
C HIS A 355 4.46 9.22 -0.57
N GLY A 356 5.60 8.88 -1.18
CA GLY A 356 6.86 8.78 -0.44
C GLY A 356 7.32 10.07 0.25
N LEU A 357 6.97 11.24 -0.30
CA LEU A 357 7.21 12.53 0.38
C LEU A 357 6.29 12.67 1.61
N SER A 358 5.00 12.35 1.47
CA SER A 358 4.06 12.38 2.60
C SER A 358 4.40 11.36 3.69
N VAL A 359 5.00 10.21 3.34
CA VAL A 359 5.43 9.17 4.27
C VAL A 359 6.67 9.62 5.05
N VAL A 360 7.74 10.06 4.37
CA VAL A 360 8.98 10.42 5.07
C VAL A 360 8.85 11.68 5.93
N CYS A 361 7.95 12.60 5.57
CA CYS A 361 7.80 13.87 6.28
C CYS A 361 7.50 13.70 7.77
N THR A 362 6.79 12.64 8.16
CA THR A 362 6.46 12.35 9.57
C THR A 362 7.41 11.36 10.21
N ALA A 363 8.28 10.71 9.43
CA ALA A 363 9.13 9.62 9.90
C ALA A 363 10.08 10.02 11.05
N PRO A 364 10.76 11.17 11.04
CA PRO A 364 11.59 11.57 12.18
C PRO A 364 10.81 11.67 13.50
N ALA A 365 9.61 12.25 13.47
CA ALA A 365 8.75 12.38 14.64
C ALA A 365 8.12 11.03 15.06
N ASP A 366 7.76 10.19 14.10
CA ASP A 366 7.30 8.81 14.34
C ASP A 366 8.36 7.99 15.07
N PHE A 367 9.58 7.91 14.55
CA PHE A 367 10.64 7.10 15.18
C PHE A 367 11.11 7.66 16.52
N LEU A 368 11.01 8.99 16.74
CA LEU A 368 11.18 9.57 18.07
C LEU A 368 10.13 9.04 19.07
N PHE A 369 8.89 8.85 18.62
CA PHE A 369 7.79 8.34 19.42
C PHE A 369 7.86 6.82 19.62
N THR A 370 8.16 6.04 18.58
CA THR A 370 8.08 4.57 18.61
C THR A 370 9.30 3.87 19.20
N THR A 371 10.47 4.51 19.23
CA THR A 371 11.73 3.88 19.70
C THR A 371 11.62 3.28 21.10
N CYS A 372 10.91 3.94 22.03
CA CYS A 372 10.79 3.44 23.40
C CYS A 372 10.02 2.10 23.52
N ALA A 373 9.24 1.72 22.51
CA ALA A 373 8.48 0.47 22.51
C ALA A 373 9.35 -0.75 22.24
N ASP A 374 10.38 -0.61 21.39
CA ASP A 374 11.40 -1.64 21.17
C ASP A 374 12.75 -1.00 20.82
N PRO A 375 13.50 -0.50 21.81
CA PRO A 375 14.77 0.19 21.57
C PRO A 375 15.79 -0.69 20.85
N LYS A 376 15.73 -2.01 21.05
CA LYS A 376 16.69 -2.96 20.44
C LYS A 376 16.51 -3.03 18.94
N ARG A 377 15.26 -3.16 18.45
CA ARG A 377 14.99 -3.20 17.00
C ARG A 377 15.26 -1.85 16.34
N HIS A 378 14.96 -0.74 17.01
CA HIS A 378 15.29 0.60 16.51
C HIS A 378 16.80 0.86 16.45
N LEU A 379 17.56 0.37 17.44
CA LEU A 379 19.03 0.42 17.41
C LEU A 379 19.58 -0.34 16.22
N GLU A 380 19.15 -1.59 16.01
CA GLU A 380 19.61 -2.40 14.88
C GLU A 380 19.24 -1.76 13.54
N ALA A 381 18.03 -1.21 13.41
CA ALA A 381 17.63 -0.46 12.23
C ALA A 381 18.56 0.74 11.95
N SER A 382 18.90 1.50 12.99
CA SER A 382 19.85 2.61 12.90
C SER A 382 21.26 2.14 12.48
N GLN A 383 21.73 1.01 13.02
CA GLN A 383 23.03 0.41 12.67
C GLN A 383 23.05 -0.10 11.22
N LEU A 384 21.96 -0.71 10.74
CA LEU A 384 21.79 -1.12 9.34
C LEU A 384 21.84 0.08 8.38
N LEU A 385 21.42 1.26 8.84
CA LEU A 385 21.56 2.54 8.14
C LEU A 385 22.92 3.22 8.37
N GLY A 386 23.80 2.61 9.18
CA GLY A 386 25.20 3.01 9.33
C GLY A 386 25.55 3.80 10.58
N SER A 387 24.75 3.75 11.64
CA SER A 387 25.18 4.29 12.93
C SER A 387 26.14 3.34 13.66
N ASP A 388 27.07 3.92 14.41
CA ASP A 388 28.02 3.19 15.27
C ASP A 388 27.57 3.13 16.73
N LEU A 389 26.25 3.25 16.97
CA LEU A 389 25.71 3.24 18.33
C LEU A 389 26.00 1.91 19.02
N PRO A 390 26.51 1.92 20.26
CA PRO A 390 26.74 0.70 21.02
C PRO A 390 25.42 0.09 21.47
N ASN A 391 25.42 -1.21 21.77
CA ASN A 391 24.27 -1.94 22.35
C ASN A 391 23.80 -1.38 23.71
N THR A 392 24.60 -0.51 24.33
CA THR A 392 24.30 0.17 25.59
C THR A 392 23.71 1.57 25.41
N ALA A 393 23.46 2.02 24.17
CA ALA A 393 22.89 3.33 23.90
C ALA A 393 21.49 3.46 24.54
N SER A 394 21.18 4.65 25.09
CA SER A 394 19.85 4.90 25.65
C SER A 394 18.78 4.97 24.54
N PRO A 395 17.51 4.63 24.83
CA PRO A 395 16.42 4.78 23.87
C PRO A 395 16.34 6.19 23.26
N ASP A 396 16.54 7.24 24.05
CA ASP A 396 16.53 8.62 23.55
C ASP A 396 17.67 8.90 22.57
N THR A 397 18.87 8.35 22.83
CA THR A 397 20.00 8.49 21.91
C THR A 397 19.71 7.78 20.59
N ILE A 398 19.19 6.56 20.66
CA ILE A 398 18.80 5.77 19.49
C ILE A 398 17.76 6.53 18.65
N ALA A 399 16.73 7.04 19.31
CA ALA A 399 15.63 7.75 18.69
C ALA A 399 16.12 9.00 17.93
N ASN A 400 16.97 9.81 18.57
CA ASN A 400 17.54 11.01 17.95
C ASN A 400 18.44 10.68 16.76
N VAL A 401 19.34 9.69 16.89
CA VAL A 401 20.24 9.30 15.79
C VAL A 401 19.46 8.76 14.60
N LEU A 402 18.43 7.92 14.82
CA LEU A 402 17.60 7.41 13.73
C LEU A 402 16.82 8.54 13.04
N ALA A 403 16.26 9.47 13.81
CA ALA A 403 15.59 10.65 13.27
C ALA A 403 16.56 11.53 12.46
N ASP A 404 17.79 11.72 12.92
CA ASP A 404 18.81 12.51 12.22
C ASP A 404 19.32 11.82 10.95
N GLN A 405 19.41 10.49 10.93
CA GLN A 405 19.70 9.74 9.71
C GLN A 405 18.63 10.02 8.63
N LEU A 406 17.35 10.01 9.01
CA LEU A 406 16.23 10.33 8.11
C LEU A 406 16.29 11.79 7.63
N ARG A 407 16.47 12.75 8.56
CA ARG A 407 16.65 14.17 8.23
C ARG A 407 17.83 14.39 7.27
N SER A 408 18.93 13.67 7.47
CA SER A 408 20.11 13.75 6.61
C SER A 408 19.78 13.34 5.17
N PHE A 409 19.08 12.23 4.94
CA PHE A 409 18.62 11.87 3.60
C PHE A 409 17.71 12.95 2.99
N MET A 410 16.76 13.48 3.77
CA MET A 410 15.84 14.53 3.29
C MET A 410 16.58 15.81 2.90
N SER A 411 17.55 16.24 3.72
CA SER A 411 18.39 17.39 3.48
C SER A 411 19.27 17.20 2.24
N ASP A 412 19.96 16.06 2.14
CA ASP A 412 20.83 15.69 1.02
C ASP A 412 20.11 15.74 -0.34
N PHE A 413 18.81 15.39 -0.36
CA PHE A 413 18.02 15.36 -1.58
C PHE A 413 17.28 16.66 -1.89
N GLY A 414 17.27 17.61 -0.95
CA GLY A 414 16.56 18.89 -1.05
C GLY A 414 15.05 18.73 -0.97
N CYS A 415 14.55 17.82 -0.12
CA CYS A 415 13.12 17.64 0.09
C CYS A 415 12.52 18.85 0.83
N PRO A 416 11.22 19.16 0.62
CA PRO A 416 10.53 20.17 1.41
C PRO A 416 10.73 19.98 2.92
N ASN A 417 11.01 21.07 3.64
CA ASN A 417 11.18 21.06 5.09
C ASN A 417 9.81 21.02 5.79
N GLY A 418 9.26 19.82 5.92
CA GLY A 418 8.05 19.56 6.69
C GLY A 418 6.76 19.95 5.99
N LEU A 419 5.66 19.71 6.72
CA LEU A 419 4.29 19.90 6.22
C LEU A 419 4.00 21.36 5.83
N LYS A 420 4.68 22.34 6.46
CA LYS A 420 4.53 23.76 6.11
C LYS A 420 4.87 24.06 4.66
N GLN A 421 5.96 23.50 4.15
CA GLN A 421 6.34 23.70 2.76
C GLN A 421 5.44 22.92 1.77
N MET A 422 4.62 22.00 2.28
CA MET A 422 3.58 21.31 1.52
C MET A 422 2.20 21.96 1.64
N GLY A 423 2.11 23.12 2.32
CA GLY A 423 0.89 23.91 2.40
C GLY A 423 -0.01 23.61 3.60
N PHE A 424 0.52 22.95 4.63
CA PHE A 424 -0.19 22.76 5.89
C PHE A 424 0.28 23.74 6.97
N ASP A 425 -0.56 24.03 7.94
CA ASP A 425 -0.20 24.77 9.14
C ASP A 425 -0.78 24.10 10.39
N ARG A 426 -0.60 24.76 11.55
CA ARG A 426 -1.05 24.23 12.84
C ARG A 426 -2.57 23.98 12.86
N SER A 427 -3.36 24.77 12.14
CA SER A 427 -4.82 24.62 12.07
C SER A 427 -5.26 23.34 11.36
N ASN A 428 -4.36 22.68 10.61
CA ASN A 428 -4.66 21.43 9.93
C ASN A 428 -4.41 20.19 10.80
N VAL A 429 -3.65 20.32 11.90
CA VAL A 429 -3.16 19.17 12.68
C VAL A 429 -4.31 18.31 13.21
N ASP A 430 -5.28 18.91 13.89
CA ASP A 430 -6.39 18.16 14.48
C ASP A 430 -7.16 17.37 13.42
N LYS A 431 -7.40 18.00 12.27
CA LYS A 431 -8.10 17.38 11.14
C LYS A 431 -7.29 16.24 10.52
N LEU A 432 -5.97 16.39 10.40
CA LEU A 432 -5.08 15.32 9.93
C LEU A 432 -5.05 14.15 10.93
N ALA A 433 -5.05 14.44 12.23
CA ALA A 433 -5.08 13.45 13.29
C ALA A 433 -6.39 12.65 13.32
N GLU A 434 -7.55 13.33 13.27
CA GLU A 434 -8.87 12.68 13.17
C GLU A 434 -8.94 11.73 11.98
N ALA A 435 -8.46 12.16 10.80
CA ALA A 435 -8.45 11.35 9.61
C ALA A 435 -7.51 10.14 9.72
N ALA A 436 -6.31 10.31 10.30
CA ALA A 436 -5.31 9.24 10.46
C ALA A 436 -5.79 8.14 11.42
N LEU A 437 -6.52 8.50 12.48
CA LEU A 437 -7.05 7.52 13.44
C LEU A 437 -7.93 6.46 12.79
N ASN A 438 -8.64 6.78 11.71
CA ASN A 438 -9.41 5.78 10.95
C ASN A 438 -8.50 4.75 10.25
N SER A 439 -7.34 5.17 9.75
CA SER A 439 -6.36 4.28 9.12
C SER A 439 -5.69 3.36 10.14
N PHE A 440 -5.46 3.83 11.37
CA PHE A 440 -4.87 2.99 12.41
C PHE A 440 -5.83 1.94 12.98
N ARG A 441 -7.13 2.25 13.04
CA ARG A 441 -8.16 1.28 13.43
C ARG A 441 -8.23 0.08 12.49
N SER A 442 -7.95 0.28 11.20
CA SER A 442 -7.95 -0.80 10.21
C SER A 442 -6.67 -1.63 10.19
N ASN A 443 -5.60 -1.16 10.86
CA ASN A 443 -4.28 -1.79 10.84
C ASN A 443 -3.47 -1.50 12.12
N PRO A 444 -3.83 -2.10 13.28
CA PRO A 444 -3.26 -1.77 14.59
C PRO A 444 -1.91 -2.48 14.85
N ILE A 445 -0.92 -2.26 13.98
CA ILE A 445 0.42 -2.88 14.06
C ILE A 445 1.53 -1.92 14.49
N SER A 446 1.18 -0.73 14.98
CA SER A 446 2.13 0.16 15.65
C SER A 446 2.77 -0.54 16.85
N PRO A 447 4.08 -0.48 17.06
CA PRO A 447 4.72 -1.04 18.26
C PRO A 447 4.31 -0.31 19.54
N ARG A 448 3.83 0.93 19.43
CA ARG A 448 3.37 1.78 20.54
C ARG A 448 1.89 2.08 20.38
N GLU A 449 1.15 2.04 21.48
CA GLU A 449 -0.26 2.46 21.47
C GLU A 449 -0.39 3.93 21.10
N ILE A 450 -1.46 4.24 20.37
CA ILE A 450 -1.70 5.56 19.77
C ILE A 450 -3.08 6.08 20.14
N ASP A 451 -3.16 7.39 20.26
CA ASP A 451 -4.37 8.15 20.53
C ASP A 451 -4.33 9.46 19.73
N PHE A 452 -5.35 10.29 19.89
CA PHE A 452 -5.43 11.57 19.19
C PHE A 452 -4.25 12.50 19.54
N ASP A 453 -3.87 12.57 20.81
CA ASP A 453 -2.84 13.50 21.29
C ASP A 453 -1.46 13.11 20.76
N SER A 454 -1.09 11.83 20.80
CA SER A 454 0.17 11.33 20.24
C SER A 454 0.26 11.53 18.73
N VAL A 455 -0.83 11.27 17.98
CA VAL A 455 -0.87 11.50 16.54
C VAL A 455 -0.76 13.00 16.21
N SER A 456 -1.46 13.85 16.97
CA SER A 456 -1.40 15.31 16.82
C SER A 456 0.00 15.87 17.11
N ASP A 457 0.67 15.38 18.15
CA ASP A 457 2.05 15.75 18.49
C ASP A 457 3.03 15.39 17.36
N ILE A 458 2.87 14.21 16.74
CA ILE A 458 3.70 13.81 15.59
C ILE A 458 3.48 14.75 14.40
N TYR A 459 2.24 15.10 14.06
CA TYR A 459 1.96 16.06 13.00
C TYR A 459 2.52 17.46 13.31
N GLU A 460 2.37 17.94 14.54
CA GLU A 460 2.90 19.24 14.96
C GLU A 460 4.42 19.29 14.84
N LYS A 461 5.11 18.25 15.32
CA LYS A 461 6.57 18.09 15.16
C LYS A 461 7.01 17.91 13.71
N SER A 462 6.10 17.55 12.81
CA SER A 462 6.36 17.39 11.37
C SER A 462 6.08 18.66 10.56
N LEU A 463 5.55 19.73 11.18
CA LEU A 463 5.35 21.02 10.51
C LEU A 463 6.68 21.60 10.00
N ASN A 464 7.76 21.41 10.76
CA ASN A 464 9.15 21.66 10.36
C ASN A 464 9.98 20.44 10.77
N VAL A 465 10.75 19.86 9.84
CA VAL A 465 11.45 18.59 10.07
C VAL A 465 12.91 18.77 10.46
N TYR A 466 13.59 19.77 9.90
CA TYR A 466 15.01 20.05 10.13
C TYR A 466 15.31 21.55 10.27
#